data_AF-A0A8E0IJ48-F1
#
_entry.id   AF-A0A8E0IJ48-F1
#
_cell.length_a   1.000
_cell.length_b   1.000
_cell.length_c   1.000
_cell.angle_alpha   90.00
_cell.angle_beta   90.00
_cell.angle_gamma   90.00
#
_symmetry.space_group_name_H-M   'P 1'
#
loop_
_entity.id
_entity.type
_entity.pdbx_description
1 polymer ?
#
loop_
_entity_poly.entity_id
_entity_poly.type
_entity_poly.pdbx_seq_one_letter_code
_entity_poly.pdbx_strand_id
1 'polypeptide(L)'
;MKKWVKIAGLLALMSVVLVGCSSGASSKSSSSSSKANKAASSKVTSGASQQAYTDPKTMKGKYDIVIVGAGGAGMTAAIEAKQQGMNPVILEKMPVAGGN
;
A
#
# COMPACT_ATOMS: atom_id res chain seq x y z
N MET A 1 -36.00 -18.08 -19.56
CA MET A 1 -36.43 -17.56 -18.25
C MET A 1 -35.59 -18.03 -17.05
N LYS A 2 -34.63 -18.97 -17.18
CA LYS A 2 -33.84 -19.51 -16.04
C LYS A 2 -32.45 -18.88 -15.81
N LYS A 3 -32.06 -17.89 -16.61
CA LYS A 3 -30.75 -17.21 -16.49
C LYS A 3 -30.81 -15.98 -15.56
N TRP A 4 -31.99 -15.41 -15.38
CA TRP A 4 -32.21 -14.21 -14.56
C TRP A 4 -32.32 -14.51 -13.05
N VAL A 5 -32.73 -15.74 -12.69
CA VAL A 5 -32.78 -16.20 -11.29
C VAL A 5 -31.37 -16.38 -10.71
N LYS A 6 -30.37 -16.74 -11.53
CA LYS A 6 -28.98 -16.88 -11.08
C LYS A 6 -28.26 -15.54 -10.88
N ILE A 7 -28.68 -14.50 -11.60
CA ILE A 7 -28.14 -13.13 -11.49
C ILE A 7 -28.69 -12.43 -10.23
N ALA A 8 -29.96 -12.66 -9.88
CA ALA A 8 -30.55 -12.14 -8.66
C ALA A 8 -29.99 -12.80 -7.38
N GLY A 9 -29.62 -14.09 -7.44
CA GLY A 9 -29.05 -14.81 -6.29
C GLY A 9 -27.63 -14.38 -5.91
N LEU A 10 -26.82 -13.96 -6.89
CA LEU A 10 -25.43 -13.53 -6.64
C LEU A 10 -25.34 -12.11 -6.05
N LEU A 11 -26.36 -11.28 -6.29
CA LEU A 11 -26.41 -9.90 -5.84
C LEU A 11 -26.88 -9.74 -4.38
N ALA A 12 -27.44 -10.80 -3.78
CA ALA A 12 -27.94 -10.80 -2.39
C ALA A 12 -26.85 -11.11 -1.34
N LEU A 13 -25.63 -11.46 -1.75
CA LEU A 13 -24.49 -11.75 -0.87
C LEU A 13 -23.54 -10.56 -0.66
N MET A 14 -23.84 -9.39 -1.26
CA MET A 14 -23.03 -8.16 -1.16
C MET A 14 -23.62 -7.08 -0.23
N SER A 15 -24.51 -7.47 0.68
CA SER A 15 -25.10 -6.56 1.69
C SER A 15 -24.59 -6.78 3.12
N VAL A 16 -23.63 -7.71 3.34
CA VAL A 16 -23.05 -8.03 4.65
C VAL A 16 -21.63 -7.46 4.81
N VAL A 17 -21.41 -6.17 4.53
CA VAL A 17 -20.16 -5.49 4.94
C VAL A 17 -20.37 -4.06 5.47
N LEU A 18 -21.62 -3.67 5.79
CA LEU A 18 -21.92 -2.33 6.32
C LEU A 18 -22.15 -2.26 7.85
N VAL A 19 -21.65 -3.21 8.64
CA VAL A 19 -21.60 -3.07 10.11
C VAL A 19 -20.16 -3.08 10.59
N GLY A 20 -19.67 -1.91 10.97
CA GLY A 20 -18.28 -1.72 11.39
C GLY A 20 -17.93 -0.29 11.79
N CYS A 21 -18.81 0.40 12.53
CA CYS A 21 -18.42 1.55 13.34
C CYS A 21 -19.18 1.50 14.68
N SER A 22 -18.46 1.18 15.76
CA SER A 22 -18.90 1.39 17.13
C SER A 22 -17.81 2.17 17.84
N SER A 23 -18.13 3.39 18.25
CA SER A 23 -17.34 4.17 19.19
C SER A 23 -17.97 4.00 20.57
N GLY A 24 -17.20 3.59 21.59
CA GLY A 24 -17.69 3.58 22.98
C GLY A 24 -16.95 2.66 23.96
N ALA A 25 -15.82 3.16 24.49
CA ALA A 25 -15.30 3.01 25.85
C ALA A 25 -15.49 1.73 26.71
N SER A 26 -14.34 1.22 27.17
CA SER A 26 -14.03 0.80 28.57
C SER A 26 -14.39 -0.62 29.06
N SER A 27 -13.38 -1.48 29.16
CA SER A 27 -13.01 -2.14 30.43
C SER A 27 -11.49 -2.36 30.49
N LYS A 28 -10.94 -2.19 31.69
CA LYS A 28 -9.60 -1.68 31.98
C LYS A 28 -8.84 -2.68 32.86
N SER A 29 -7.55 -2.87 32.55
CA SER A 29 -6.40 -3.09 33.48
C SER A 29 -6.33 -4.44 34.19
N SER A 30 -5.17 -5.03 34.52
CA SER A 30 -3.95 -4.47 35.14
C SER A 30 -2.82 -5.52 35.10
N SER A 31 -1.51 -5.26 35.14
CA SER A 31 -0.65 -4.08 35.38
C SER A 31 0.81 -4.57 35.22
N SER A 32 1.81 -3.81 34.78
CA SER A 32 2.38 -2.72 35.57
C SER A 32 3.27 -1.78 34.74
N SER A 33 3.12 -0.51 35.08
CA SER A 33 3.81 0.69 34.60
C SER A 33 5.28 0.77 34.98
N SER A 34 6.14 1.25 34.07
CA SER A 34 7.19 2.23 34.41
C SER A 34 7.94 2.80 33.19
N LYS A 35 8.05 4.14 33.19
CA LYS A 35 9.10 5.00 32.61
C LYS A 35 9.28 5.11 31.09
N ALA A 36 9.01 6.33 30.62
CA ALA A 36 9.93 7.22 29.92
C ALA A 36 11.22 6.63 29.29
N ASN A 37 11.44 7.05 28.03
CA ASN A 37 12.69 7.00 27.26
C ASN A 37 13.22 5.63 26.81
N LYS A 38 12.90 5.31 25.55
CA LYS A 38 13.85 4.84 24.53
C LYS A 38 13.15 5.16 23.20
N ALA A 39 13.49 6.23 22.46
CA ALA A 39 14.73 6.31 21.69
C ALA A 39 15.36 4.94 21.40
N ALA A 40 14.53 3.96 21.04
CA ALA A 40 14.98 2.80 20.31
C ALA A 40 15.01 3.22 18.84
N SER A 41 16.05 3.99 18.50
CA SER A 41 16.70 3.81 17.22
C SER A 41 17.13 2.33 17.20
N SER A 42 16.17 1.44 16.89
CA SER A 42 16.53 0.26 16.15
C SER A 42 17.16 0.86 14.90
N LYS A 43 18.48 0.82 14.85
CA LYS A 43 19.19 0.96 13.58
C LYS A 43 18.76 -0.29 12.79
N VAL A 44 17.53 -0.24 12.29
CA VAL A 44 17.15 -0.94 11.06
C VAL A 44 18.29 -0.56 10.14
N THR A 45 19.09 -1.55 9.78
CA THR A 45 20.10 -1.35 8.77
C THR A 45 19.33 -0.99 7.51
N SER A 46 19.18 0.31 7.26
CA SER A 46 18.48 0.79 6.09
C SER A 46 19.30 0.30 4.89
N GLY A 47 18.80 -0.72 4.19
CA GLY A 47 19.31 -1.13 2.87
C GLY A 47 19.10 -0.05 1.79
N ALA A 48 18.61 1.12 2.22
CA ALA A 48 18.52 2.39 1.53
C ALA A 48 19.92 2.81 1.03
N SER A 49 20.30 2.26 -0.13
CA SER A 49 21.45 2.72 -0.91
C SER A 49 20.97 3.74 -1.93
N GLN A 50 21.84 4.69 -2.29
CA GLN A 50 21.53 5.62 -3.37
C GLN A 50 21.26 4.84 -4.66
N GLN A 51 20.13 5.12 -5.28
CA GLN A 51 19.70 4.45 -6.49
C GLN A 51 20.02 5.33 -7.69
N ALA A 52 20.70 4.73 -8.66
CA ALA A 52 20.76 5.28 -10.00
C ALA A 52 19.38 5.09 -10.66
N TYR A 53 18.70 6.19 -10.93
CA TYR A 53 17.46 6.17 -11.70
C TYR A 53 17.74 6.18 -13.20
N THR A 54 16.74 5.77 -13.98
CA THR A 54 16.74 5.89 -15.43
C THR A 54 16.87 7.36 -15.84
N ASP A 55 17.76 7.68 -16.78
CA ASP A 55 17.86 9.02 -17.36
C ASP A 55 16.51 9.40 -18.00
N PRO A 56 15.89 10.55 -17.62
CA PRO A 56 14.65 11.03 -18.22
C PRO A 56 14.64 11.03 -19.75
N LYS A 57 15.79 11.24 -20.41
CA LYS A 57 15.92 11.25 -21.88
C LYS A 57 15.71 9.86 -22.50
N THR A 58 15.92 8.80 -21.72
CA THR A 58 15.78 7.41 -22.16
C THR A 58 14.42 6.81 -21.81
N MET A 59 13.56 7.58 -21.14
CA MET A 59 12.22 7.12 -20.80
C MET A 59 11.36 6.94 -22.06
N LYS A 60 10.45 5.97 -21.99
CA LYS A 60 9.48 5.73 -23.06
C LYS A 60 8.50 6.90 -23.11
N GLY A 61 7.98 7.21 -24.30
CA GLY A 61 6.97 8.25 -24.45
C GLY A 61 5.56 7.86 -23.96
N LYS A 62 5.33 6.58 -23.65
CA LYS A 62 4.03 6.05 -23.21
C LYS A 62 4.20 4.99 -22.13
N TYR A 63 3.32 5.06 -21.13
CA TYR A 63 3.19 4.12 -20.03
C TYR A 63 1.69 3.92 -19.77
N ASP A 64 1.34 2.75 -19.24
CA ASP A 64 -0.05 2.44 -18.91
C ASP A 64 -0.45 3.07 -17.57
N ILE A 65 0.52 3.18 -16.64
CA ILE A 65 0.33 3.71 -15.29
C ILE A 65 1.55 4.56 -14.89
N VAL A 66 1.29 5.71 -14.25
CA VAL A 66 2.32 6.54 -13.61
C VAL A 66 2.11 6.48 -12.09
N ILE A 67 3.16 6.10 -11.36
CA ILE A 67 3.17 5.98 -9.90
C ILE A 67 4.10 7.06 -9.36
N VAL A 68 3.63 7.83 -8.37
CA VAL A 68 4.41 8.90 -7.74
C VAL A 68 4.81 8.44 -6.34
N GLY A 69 6.11 8.27 -6.10
CA GLY A 69 6.72 7.77 -4.89
C GLY A 69 7.13 6.30 -4.98
N ALA A 70 8.37 6.00 -4.63
CA ALA A 70 8.95 4.65 -4.53
C ALA A 70 8.99 4.16 -3.07
N GLY A 71 8.00 4.52 -2.27
CA GLY A 71 7.78 3.92 -0.94
C GLY A 71 7.15 2.52 -1.03
N GLY A 72 6.84 1.92 0.12
CA GLY A 72 6.20 0.59 0.18
C GLY A 72 4.92 0.49 -0.65
N ALA A 73 4.07 1.53 -0.60
CA ALA A 73 2.85 1.58 -1.40
C ALA A 73 3.13 1.65 -2.91
N GLY A 74 4.05 2.53 -3.34
CA GLY A 74 4.33 2.74 -4.76
C GLY A 74 5.03 1.56 -5.43
N MET A 75 5.99 0.93 -4.74
CA MET A 75 6.60 -0.31 -5.24
C MET A 75 5.59 -1.46 -5.29
N THR A 76 4.71 -1.59 -4.30
CA THR A 76 3.64 -2.61 -4.33
C THR A 76 2.71 -2.40 -5.52
N ALA A 77 2.24 -1.16 -5.73
CA ALA A 77 1.41 -0.83 -6.89
C ALA A 77 2.10 -1.15 -8.23
N ALA A 78 3.41 -0.88 -8.34
CA ALA A 78 4.17 -1.17 -9.54
C ALA A 78 4.30 -2.68 -9.80
N ILE A 79 4.55 -3.47 -8.74
CA ILE A 79 4.64 -4.92 -8.81
C ILE A 79 3.31 -5.50 -9.28
N GLU A 80 2.19 -5.11 -8.67
CA GLU A 80 0.85 -5.57 -9.06
C GLU A 80 0.52 -5.19 -10.51
N ALA A 81 0.81 -3.96 -10.92
CA ALA A 81 0.61 -3.53 -12.29
C ALA A 81 1.44 -4.35 -13.29
N LYS A 82 2.71 -4.65 -12.97
CA LYS A 82 3.55 -5.52 -13.79
C LYS A 82 2.99 -6.94 -13.88
N GLN A 83 2.50 -7.50 -12.78
CA GLN A 83 1.89 -8.85 -12.77
C GLN A 83 0.63 -8.92 -13.63
N GLN A 84 -0.11 -7.82 -13.75
CA GLN A 84 -1.26 -7.68 -14.65
C GLN A 84 -0.86 -7.41 -16.11
N GLY A 85 0.44 -7.45 -16.45
CA GLY A 85 0.94 -7.27 -17.81
C GLY A 85 1.05 -5.80 -18.26
N MET A 86 0.84 -4.84 -17.37
CA MET A 86 0.94 -3.41 -17.69
C MET A 86 2.40 -2.92 -17.67
N ASN A 87 2.60 -1.70 -18.17
CA ASN A 87 3.87 -0.98 -18.17
C ASN A 87 3.79 0.25 -17.25
N PRO A 88 4.00 0.08 -15.94
CA PRO A 88 4.08 1.18 -14.99
C PRO A 88 5.43 1.90 -15.07
N VAL A 89 5.44 3.19 -14.73
CA VAL A 89 6.63 3.98 -14.40
C VAL A 89 6.50 4.56 -13.00
N ILE A 90 7.57 4.52 -12.21
CA ILE A 90 7.63 5.12 -10.88
C ILE A 90 8.48 6.39 -10.94
N LEU A 91 7.99 7.47 -10.36
CA LEU A 91 8.71 8.73 -10.19
C LEU A 91 8.96 8.96 -8.70
N GLU A 92 10.23 9.01 -8.30
CA GLU A 92 10.64 9.28 -6.93
C GLU A 92 11.47 10.57 -6.88
N LYS A 93 11.23 11.38 -5.86
CA LYS A 93 11.91 12.67 -5.65
C LYS A 93 13.28 12.47 -5.01
N MET A 94 13.38 11.54 -4.07
CA MET A 94 14.58 11.29 -3.29
C MET A 94 15.55 10.40 -4.07
N PRO A 95 16.88 10.49 -3.86
CA PRO A 95 17.86 9.61 -4.52
C PRO A 95 17.82 8.16 -4.00
N VAL A 96 16.85 7.83 -3.14
CA VAL A 96 16.70 6.55 -2.47
C VAL A 96 15.20 6.21 -2.41
N ALA A 97 14.84 4.96 -2.68
CA ALA A 97 13.50 4.42 -2.51
C ALA A 97 13.28 3.89 -1.08
N GLY A 98 12.02 3.67 -0.73
CA GLY A 98 11.59 3.22 0.59
C GLY A 98 10.68 4.23 1.29
N GLY A 99 10.96 5.52 1.12
CA GLY A 99 10.21 6.58 1.82
C GLY A 99 10.74 6.76 3.24
N ASN A 100 9.86 6.65 4.23
CA ASN A 100 10.12 6.89 5.66
C ASN A 100 11.43 6.30 6.22
#